data_AF-A0A527GIF9-F1
#
_entry.id   AF-A0A527GIF9-F1
#
_cell.length_a   1.000
_cell.length_b   1.000
_cell.length_c   1.000
_cell.angle_alpha   90.00
_cell.angle_beta   90.00
_cell.angle_gamma   90.00
#
_symmetry.space_group_name_H-M   'P 1'
#
loop_
_entity.id
_entity.type
_entity.pdbx_description
1 polymer ?
#
loop_
_entity_poly.entity_id
_entity_poly.type
_entity_poly.pdbx_seq_one_letter_code
_entity_poly.pdbx_strand_id
1 'polypeptide(L)'
;ENAPLYGMQIGWGPYLRNVVATGNIIRKAGTGIVVSVVEGAGTAVISDNIIDGALNGAVVGQRWAEPATGDLASSNDTGYAHLTVERNHV
;
A
#
# COMPACT_ATOMS: atom_id res chain seq x y z
N GLU A 1 14.44 5.82 -2.97
CA GLU A 1 14.07 7.03 -3.74
C GLU A 1 14.25 6.76 -5.23
N ASN A 2 13.49 7.44 -6.10
CA ASN A 2 13.50 7.31 -7.56
C ASN A 2 13.18 5.89 -8.07
N ALA A 3 12.33 5.16 -7.34
CA ALA A 3 11.89 3.85 -7.77
C ALA A 3 10.89 4.01 -8.93
N PRO A 4 11.15 3.47 -10.14
CA PRO A 4 10.28 3.68 -11.29
C PRO A 4 8.91 3.00 -11.14
N LEU A 5 8.85 1.90 -10.35
CA LEU A 5 7.63 1.16 -10.07
C LEU A 5 7.12 1.48 -8.66
N TYR A 6 7.51 0.69 -7.66
CA TYR A 6 6.97 0.77 -6.31
C TYR A 6 8.06 1.18 -5.32
N GLY A 7 7.72 2.04 -4.36
CA GLY A 7 8.58 2.30 -3.21
C GLY A 7 8.68 1.08 -2.30
N MET A 8 7.55 0.40 -2.07
CA MET A 8 7.45 -0.85 -1.32
C MET A 8 6.30 -1.71 -1.86
N GLN A 9 6.51 -3.02 -1.96
CA GLN A 9 5.47 -3.99 -2.31
C GLN A 9 5.23 -4.96 -1.16
N ILE A 10 3.99 -5.08 -0.73
CA ILE A 10 3.56 -5.92 0.39
C ILE A 10 2.60 -7.01 -0.10
N GLY A 11 3.11 -8.24 -0.12
CA GLY A 11 2.36 -9.42 -0.55
C GLY A 11 2.23 -9.56 -2.07
N TRP A 12 1.73 -10.72 -2.48
CA TRP A 12 1.45 -11.07 -3.87
C TRP A 12 0.33 -12.10 -3.91
N GLY A 13 -0.80 -11.75 -4.52
CA GLY A 13 -1.96 -12.63 -4.53
C GLY A 13 -2.42 -13.02 -3.11
N PRO A 14 -2.83 -14.27 -2.87
CA PRO A 14 -3.34 -14.72 -1.58
C PRO A 14 -2.22 -14.95 -0.54
N TYR A 15 -0.96 -14.61 -0.82
CA TYR A 15 0.18 -14.96 0.03
C TYR A 15 0.64 -13.84 0.98
N LEU A 16 -0.04 -12.69 1.02
CA LEU A 16 0.15 -11.70 2.07
C LEU A 16 -0.22 -12.28 3.44
N ARG A 17 0.64 -12.22 4.46
CA ARG A 17 0.34 -12.75 5.80
C ARG A 17 0.92 -11.86 6.90
N ASN A 18 0.05 -11.29 7.73
CA ASN A 18 0.38 -10.67 9.02
C ASN A 18 1.54 -9.65 8.95
N VAL A 19 1.38 -8.61 8.12
CA VAL A 19 2.41 -7.57 7.92
C VAL A 19 2.02 -6.27 8.63
N VAL A 20 2.98 -5.65 9.32
CA VAL A 20 2.87 -4.27 9.77
C VAL A 20 3.97 -3.46 9.10
N ALA A 21 3.57 -2.44 8.33
CA ALA A 21 4.48 -1.49 7.70
C ALA A 21 4.24 -0.11 8.30
N THR A 22 5.14 0.29 9.21
CA THR A 22 5.01 1.54 9.96
C THR A 22 6.32 2.31 10.08
N GLY A 23 6.24 3.63 10.14
CA GLY A 23 7.40 4.51 10.34
C GLY A 23 8.37 4.55 9.15
N ASN A 24 7.93 4.20 7.95
CA ASN A 24 8.77 4.22 6.76
C ASN A 24 8.74 5.60 6.08
N ILE A 25 9.80 5.90 5.33
CA ILE A 25 9.88 7.09 4.47
C ILE A 25 10.07 6.63 3.03
N ILE A 26 9.11 6.95 2.17
CA ILE A 26 9.14 6.68 0.73
C ILE A 26 9.18 8.02 0.01
N ARG A 27 10.14 8.18 -0.91
CA ARG A 27 10.33 9.41 -1.69
C ARG A 27 10.44 9.11 -3.17
N LYS A 28 9.77 9.92 -4.00
CA LYS A 28 9.84 9.91 -5.47
C LYS A 28 9.73 8.51 -6.04
N ALA A 29 8.53 7.93 -6.00
CA ALA A 29 8.27 6.60 -6.52
C ALA A 29 7.16 6.64 -7.58
N GLY A 30 7.09 5.64 -8.44
CA GLY A 30 5.91 5.45 -9.29
C GLY A 30 4.65 5.35 -8.43
N THR A 31 4.55 4.32 -7.60
CA THR A 31 3.55 4.20 -6.52
C THR A 31 4.28 4.09 -5.18
N GLY A 32 3.74 4.66 -4.11
CA GLY A 32 4.37 4.62 -2.79
C GLY A 32 4.48 3.19 -2.25
N ILE A 33 3.38 2.69 -1.71
CA ILE A 33 3.22 1.32 -1.20
C ILE A 33 2.17 0.63 -2.04
N VAL A 34 2.46 -0.57 -2.52
CA VAL A 34 1.44 -1.46 -3.09
C VAL A 34 1.19 -2.63 -2.15
N VAL A 35 -0.08 -3.02 -2.00
CA VAL A 35 -0.48 -4.10 -1.08
C VAL A 35 -1.46 -5.04 -1.75
N SER A 36 -1.30 -6.34 -1.57
CA SER A 36 -2.27 -7.31 -2.11
C SER A 36 -3.64 -7.15 -1.46
N VAL A 37 -4.68 -7.10 -2.27
CA VAL A 37 -6.10 -7.13 -1.85
C VAL A 37 -6.84 -8.34 -2.43
N VAL A 38 -6.08 -9.34 -2.91
CA VAL A 38 -6.64 -10.59 -3.44
C VAL A 38 -7.34 -11.35 -2.33
N GLU A 39 -8.44 -12.02 -2.67
CA GLU A 39 -9.16 -12.87 -1.73
C GLU A 39 -8.24 -13.93 -1.11
N GLY A 40 -8.41 -14.16 0.19
CA GLY A 40 -7.53 -15.02 0.98
C GLY A 40 -6.18 -14.39 1.33
N ALA A 41 -5.92 -13.11 0.99
CA ALA A 41 -4.86 -12.32 1.59
C ALA A 41 -5.09 -12.16 3.10
N GLY A 42 -4.00 -12.22 3.86
CA GLY A 42 -4.00 -12.11 5.30
C GLY A 42 -3.82 -10.66 5.75
N THR A 43 -3.88 -10.43 7.05
CA THR A 43 -3.95 -9.08 7.60
C THR A 43 -2.72 -8.23 7.29
N ALA A 44 -2.94 -6.96 6.98
CA ALA A 44 -1.90 -5.95 6.91
C ALA A 44 -2.32 -4.63 7.54
N VAL A 45 -1.37 -3.97 8.19
CA VAL A 45 -1.52 -2.62 8.73
C VAL A 45 -0.43 -1.74 8.13
N ILE A 46 -0.84 -0.68 7.43
CA ILE A 46 0.05 0.30 6.81
C ILE A 46 -0.24 1.65 7.46
N SER A 47 0.62 2.05 8.40
CA SER A 47 0.35 3.23 9.22
C SER A 47 1.57 4.06 9.53
N ASP A 48 1.38 5.36 9.76
CA ASP A 48 2.43 6.27 10.24
C ASP A 48 3.65 6.31 9.31
N ASN A 49 3.45 6.16 7.99
CA ASN A 49 4.50 6.33 6.98
C ASN A 49 4.49 7.74 6.39
N ILE A 50 5.64 8.23 5.94
CA ILE A 50 5.76 9.47 5.15
C ILE A 50 5.99 9.08 3.69
N ILE A 51 5.10 9.48 2.79
CA ILE A 51 5.13 9.11 1.38
C ILE A 51 5.09 10.40 0.55
N ASP A 52 6.24 10.80 0.03
CA ASP A 52 6.40 12.08 -0.66
C ASP A 52 6.73 11.87 -2.14
N GLY A 53 5.97 12.51 -3.03
CA GLY A 53 6.18 12.47 -4.47
C GLY A 53 5.92 11.11 -5.13
N ALA A 54 4.92 10.35 -4.64
CA ALA A 54 4.42 9.17 -5.35
C ALA A 54 3.51 9.58 -6.52
N LEU A 55 3.80 9.12 -7.74
CA LEU A 55 3.13 9.59 -8.97
C LEU A 55 1.75 8.96 -9.20
N ASN A 56 1.56 7.72 -8.76
CA ASN A 56 0.41 6.87 -9.06
C ASN A 56 -0.36 6.48 -7.77
N GLY A 57 -0.25 7.29 -6.71
CA GLY A 57 -0.87 7.05 -5.40
C GLY A 57 0.13 6.61 -4.33
N ALA A 58 -0.19 6.97 -3.08
CA ALA A 58 0.63 6.67 -1.92
C ALA A 58 0.45 5.25 -1.42
N VAL A 59 -0.79 4.74 -1.31
CA VAL A 59 -1.06 3.34 -0.97
C VAL A 59 -2.07 2.76 -1.93
N VAL A 60 -1.71 1.74 -2.70
CA VAL A 60 -2.59 1.16 -3.73
C VAL A 60 -2.76 -0.34 -3.54
N GLY A 61 -4.00 -0.81 -3.50
CA GLY A 61 -4.36 -2.21 -3.51
C GLY A 61 -4.11 -2.84 -4.89
N GLN A 62 -3.51 -4.03 -4.92
CA GLN A 62 -3.19 -4.77 -6.14
C GLN A 62 -3.84 -6.16 -6.15
N ARG A 63 -4.20 -6.61 -7.35
CA ARG A 63 -4.44 -8.03 -7.66
C ARG A 63 -3.29 -8.50 -8.56
N TRP A 64 -2.31 -9.16 -7.95
CA TRP A 64 -1.02 -9.46 -8.61
C TRP A 64 -0.35 -8.19 -9.14
N ALA A 65 -0.22 -8.05 -10.47
CA ALA A 65 0.40 -6.88 -11.10
C ALA A 65 -0.61 -5.77 -11.46
N GLU A 66 -1.90 -5.99 -11.23
CA GLU A 66 -2.97 -5.08 -11.64
C GLU A 66 -3.45 -4.21 -10.46
N PRO A 67 -3.42 -2.87 -10.59
CA PRO A 67 -4.01 -1.98 -9.60
C PRO A 67 -5.53 -2.23 -9.50
N ALA A 68 -6.01 -2.46 -8.29
CA ALA A 68 -7.42 -2.78 -8.03
C ALA A 68 -8.15 -1.67 -7.27
N THR A 69 -7.45 -0.62 -6.85
CA THR A 69 -8.00 0.50 -6.08
C THR A 69 -7.43 1.83 -6.57
N GLY A 70 -8.08 2.93 -6.17
CA GLY A 70 -7.42 4.24 -6.11
C GLY A 70 -6.44 4.32 -4.93
N ASP A 71 -6.06 5.54 -4.54
CA ASP A 71 -5.19 5.76 -3.39
C ASP A 71 -5.93 5.53 -2.06
N LEU A 72 -5.61 4.44 -1.38
CA LEU A 72 -6.19 4.05 -0.10
C LEU A 72 -5.75 4.97 1.04
N ALA A 73 -4.71 5.79 0.88
CA ALA A 73 -4.35 6.79 1.90
C ALA A 73 -5.31 7.99 1.95
N SER A 74 -6.20 8.13 0.94
CA SER A 74 -7.17 9.22 0.86
C SER A 74 -8.48 8.97 1.63
N SER A 75 -8.68 7.76 2.17
CA SER A 75 -9.89 7.32 2.86
C SER A 75 -9.54 6.55 4.14
N ASN A 76 -10.38 6.65 5.18
CA ASN A 76 -10.26 5.83 6.38
C ASN A 76 -10.89 4.43 6.22
N ASP A 77 -11.69 4.24 5.17
CA ASP A 77 -12.26 2.94 4.81
C ASP A 77 -11.60 2.45 3.52
N THR A 78 -10.92 1.31 3.62
CA THR A 78 -10.26 0.64 2.49
C THR A 78 -11.23 -0.23 1.68
N GLY A 79 -12.38 -0.58 2.24
CA GLY A 79 -13.28 -1.60 1.70
C GLY A 79 -12.78 -3.04 1.87
N TYR A 80 -11.63 -3.25 2.52
CA TYR A 80 -11.01 -4.56 2.72
C TYR A 80 -10.83 -4.84 4.22
N ALA A 81 -11.61 -5.77 4.76
CA ALA A 81 -11.60 -6.09 6.19
C ALA A 81 -10.25 -6.55 6.76
N HIS A 82 -9.33 -7.04 5.91
CA HIS A 82 -8.00 -7.50 6.31
C HIS A 82 -6.93 -6.39 6.25
N LEU A 83 -7.29 -5.19 5.78
CA LEU A 83 -6.33 -4.13 5.48
C LEU A 83 -6.69 -2.82 6.18
N THR A 84 -5.80 -2.40 7.07
CA THR A 84 -5.86 -1.08 7.70
C THR A 84 -4.84 -0.16 7.04
N VAL A 85 -5.30 0.99 6.56
CA VAL A 85 -4.45 2.07 6.04
C VAL A 85 -4.84 3.34 6.77
N GLU A 86 -3.94 3.89 7.58
CA GLU A 86 -4.27 5.03 8.45
C GLU A 86 -3.03 5.86 8.80
N ARG A 87 -3.22 7.14 9.11
CA ARG A 87 -2.16 8.05 9.61
C ARG A 87 -0.91 8.12 8.73
N ASN A 88 -0.99 7.78 7.45
CA ASN A 88 0.10 8.02 6.51
C ASN A 88 0.10 9.50 6.12
N HIS A 89 1.27 10.13 6.15
CA HIS A 89 1.46 11.50 5.68
C HIS A 89 1.84 11.46 4.20
N VAL A 90 0.98 12.02 3.36
CA VAL A 90 1.04 11.97 1.90
C VAL A 90 1.02 13.38 1.32
#